data_AF-A0A8J2JQA4-F1
#
_entry.id   AF-A0A8J2JQA4-F1
#
_cell.length_a   1.000
_cell.length_b   1.000
_cell.length_c   1.000
_cell.angle_alpha   90.00
_cell.angle_beta   90.00
_cell.angle_gamma   90.00
#
_symmetry.space_group_name_H-M   'P 1'
#
loop_
_entity.id
_entity.type
_entity.pdbx_description
1 polymer ?
#
loop_
_entity_poly.entity_id
_entity_poly.type
_entity_poly.pdbx_seq_one_letter_code
_entity_poly.pdbx_strand_id
1 'polypeptide(L)'
;MKDRLSSMGIDWYFNPPGGPHMGGCYERLVRSVKVALGVALKERYPEEDLLHTLLLEAEFLVNSRPLTHVSVDPDDPESITPNHFLIGWKVQWLVDYFSSR
;
A
#
# COMPACT_ATOMS: atom_id res chain seq x y z
N MET A 1 5.35 -14.05 20.21
CA MET A 1 5.55 -13.02 19.16
C MET A 1 6.79 -12.18 19.43
N LYS A 2 6.93 -11.56 20.61
CA LYS A 2 8.14 -10.81 20.98
C LYS A 2 9.43 -11.63 20.90
N ASP A 3 9.44 -12.85 21.43
CA ASP A 3 10.65 -13.71 21.41
C ASP A 3 11.10 -14.04 19.97
N ARG A 4 10.13 -14.30 19.08
CA ARG A 4 10.37 -14.54 17.65
C ARG A 4 10.90 -13.31 16.92
N LEU A 5 10.41 -12.11 17.26
CA LEU A 5 10.87 -10.87 16.63
C LEU A 5 12.26 -10.48 17.15
N SER A 6 12.52 -10.68 18.43
CA SER A 6 13.83 -10.44 19.04
C SER A 6 14.91 -11.32 18.43
N SER A 7 14.63 -12.59 18.12
CA SER A 7 15.58 -13.46 17.40
C SER A 7 15.91 -12.97 15.99
N MET A 8 15.08 -12.09 15.40
CA MET A 8 15.30 -11.43 14.12
C MET A 8 15.94 -10.04 14.27
N GLY A 9 16.29 -9.63 15.49
CA GLY A 9 16.79 -8.28 15.79
C GLY A 9 15.73 -7.18 15.66
N ILE A 10 14.44 -7.52 15.76
CA ILE A 10 13.33 -6.58 15.63
C ILE A 10 12.79 -6.21 17.01
N ASP A 11 12.88 -4.94 17.36
CA ASP A 11 12.30 -4.37 18.58
C ASP A 11 10.80 -4.09 18.39
N TRP A 12 9.98 -4.64 19.27
CA TRP A 12 8.53 -4.47 19.24
C TRP A 12 8.04 -3.48 20.29
N TYR A 13 7.43 -2.38 19.83
CA TYR A 13 6.83 -1.34 20.67
C TYR A 13 5.31 -1.36 20.55
N PHE A 14 4.61 -1.18 21.67
CA PHE A 14 3.16 -0.95 21.68
C PHE A 14 2.88 0.55 21.78
N ASN A 15 1.77 0.99 21.19
CA ASN A 15 1.25 2.32 21.47
C ASN A 15 0.96 2.44 22.98
N PRO A 16 1.25 3.61 23.58
CA PRO A 16 0.96 3.82 24.99
C PRO A 16 -0.54 3.70 25.26
N PRO A 17 -0.95 3.22 26.44
CA PRO A 17 -2.34 3.27 26.86
C PRO A 17 -2.87 4.70 26.75
N GLY A 18 -4.03 4.88 26.11
CA GLY A 18 -4.63 6.21 25.91
C GLY A 18 -3.99 7.06 24.79
N GLY A 19 -3.07 6.50 24.00
CA GLY A 19 -2.47 7.16 22.82
C GLY A 19 -2.95 6.63 21.47
N PRO A 20 -4.27 6.55 21.17
CA PRO A 20 -4.75 5.98 19.90
C PRO A 20 -4.26 6.75 18.67
N HIS A 21 -4.01 8.06 18.82
CA HIS A 21 -3.51 8.93 17.75
C HIS A 21 -2.11 8.54 17.24
N MET A 22 -1.31 7.81 18.03
CA MET A 22 0.01 7.34 17.60
C MET A 22 -0.08 6.30 16.46
N GLY A 23 -1.27 5.75 16.22
CA GLY A 23 -1.53 4.83 15.12
C GLY A 23 -1.96 5.44 13.80
N GLY A 24 -2.11 6.77 13.74
CA GLY A 24 -2.83 7.41 12.64
C GLY A 24 -2.25 7.16 11.24
N CYS A 25 -0.93 6.96 11.12
CA CYS A 25 -0.29 6.73 9.83
C CYS A 25 -0.72 5.39 9.20
N TYR A 26 -0.61 4.28 9.94
CA TYR A 26 -1.02 2.97 9.42
C TYR A 26 -2.55 2.85 9.34
N GLU A 27 -3.31 3.49 10.24
CA GLU A 27 -4.77 3.53 10.14
C GLU A 27 -5.25 4.23 8.87
N ARG A 28 -4.56 5.31 8.46
CA ARG A 28 -4.85 5.99 7.20
C ARG A 28 -4.54 5.12 6.00
N LEU A 29 -3.46 4.32 6.04
CA LEU A 29 -3.14 3.35 4.99
C LEU A 29 -4.16 2.20 4.93
N VAL A 30 -4.59 1.68 6.08
CA VAL A 30 -5.68 0.69 6.16
C VAL A 30 -6.95 1.24 5.51
N ARG A 31 -7.28 2.52 5.73
CA ARG A 31 -8.40 3.17 5.05
C ARG A 31 -8.20 3.21 3.53
N SER A 32 -7.01 3.57 3.04
CA SER A 32 -6.73 3.60 1.60
C SER A 32 -6.95 2.25 0.93
N VAL A 33 -6.47 1.16 1.55
CA VAL A 33 -6.69 -0.21 1.04
C VAL A 33 -8.18 -0.56 1.03
N LYS A 34 -8.90 -0.28 2.13
CA LYS A 34 -10.35 -0.53 2.21
C LYS A 34 -11.15 0.25 1.16
N VAL A 35 -10.75 1.49 0.85
CA VAL A 35 -11.39 2.28 -0.21
C VAL A 35 -11.17 1.63 -1.58
N ALA A 36 -9.94 1.21 -1.90
CA ALA A 36 -9.65 0.52 -3.15
C ALA A 36 -10.46 -0.78 -3.30
N LEU A 37 -10.48 -1.60 -2.25
CA LEU A 37 -11.27 -2.84 -2.24
C LEU A 37 -12.78 -2.58 -2.32
N GLY A 38 -13.28 -1.55 -1.64
CA GLY A 38 -14.70 -1.19 -1.67
C GLY A 38 -15.20 -0.82 -3.07
N VAL A 39 -14.36 -0.14 -3.86
CA VAL A 39 -14.67 0.17 -5.27
C VAL A 39 -14.74 -1.11 -6.12
N ALA A 40 -13.84 -2.06 -5.89
CA ALA A 40 -13.79 -3.31 -6.65
C ALA A 40 -14.91 -4.29 -6.26
N LEU A 41 -15.14 -4.48 -4.95
CA LEU A 41 -16.04 -5.49 -4.40
C LEU A 41 -17.51 -5.04 -4.34
N LYS A 42 -17.75 -3.74 -4.15
CA LYS A 42 -19.08 -3.18 -3.86
C LYS A 42 -19.73 -3.90 -2.67
N GLU A 43 -20.75 -4.73 -2.90
CA GLU A 43 -21.49 -5.50 -1.87
C GLU A 43 -21.33 -7.02 -2.03
N ARG A 44 -20.34 -7.48 -2.81
CA ARG A 44 -20.09 -8.90 -3.03
C ARG A 44 -19.09 -9.44 -2.01
N TYR A 45 -19.33 -10.68 -1.59
CA TYR A 45 -18.37 -11.46 -0.83
C TYR A 45 -17.51 -12.23 -1.83
N PRO A 46 -16.24 -11.86 -2.01
CA PRO A 46 -15.35 -12.57 -2.93
C PRO A 46 -14.98 -13.94 -2.37
N GLU A 47 -14.71 -14.89 -3.26
CA GLU A 47 -13.95 -16.09 -2.91
C GLU A 47 -12.52 -15.71 -2.50
N GLU A 48 -11.83 -16.59 -1.79
CA GLU A 48 -10.50 -16.33 -1.24
C GLU A 48 -9.48 -15.90 -2.31
N ASP A 49 -9.44 -16.61 -3.44
CA ASP A 49 -8.52 -16.32 -4.55
C ASP A 49 -8.78 -14.93 -5.17
N LEU A 50 -10.06 -14.54 -5.28
CA LEU A 50 -10.44 -13.23 -5.77
C LEU A 50 -10.06 -12.15 -4.76
N LEU A 51 -10.31 -12.37 -3.47
CA LEU A 51 -9.91 -11.42 -2.42
C LEU A 51 -8.39 -11.21 -2.42
N HIS A 52 -7.61 -12.29 -2.53
CA HIS A 52 -6.16 -12.24 -2.59
C HIS A 52 -5.69 -11.42 -3.80
N THR A 53 -6.26 -11.67 -4.98
CA THR A 53 -5.95 -10.91 -6.20
C THR A 53 -6.25 -9.42 -6.03
N LEU A 54 -7.42 -9.08 -5.49
CA LEU A 54 -7.80 -7.69 -5.25
C LEU A 54 -6.94 -7.00 -4.18
N LEU A 55 -6.44 -7.74 -3.19
CA LEU A 55 -5.48 -7.23 -2.22
C LEU A 55 -4.14 -6.89 -2.88
N LEU A 56 -3.64 -7.72 -3.80
CA LEU A 56 -2.43 -7.42 -4.57
C LEU A 56 -2.61 -6.17 -5.43
N GLU A 57 -3.77 -6.00 -6.07
CA GLU A 57 -4.09 -4.78 -6.82
C GLU A 57 -4.15 -3.54 -5.91
N ALA A 58 -4.79 -3.65 -4.75
CA ALA A 58 -4.87 -2.56 -3.79
C ALA A 58 -3.49 -2.20 -3.23
N GLU A 59 -2.64 -3.18 -2.92
CA GLU A 59 -1.25 -2.99 -2.52
C GLU A 59 -0.48 -2.23 -3.60
N PHE A 60 -0.58 -2.70 -4.85
CA PHE A 60 0.08 -2.06 -5.98
C PHE A 60 -0.35 -0.60 -6.14
N LEU A 61 -1.64 -0.31 -6.09
CA LEU A 61 -2.17 1.06 -6.18
C LEU A 61 -1.65 1.94 -5.04
N VAL A 62 -1.69 1.43 -3.81
CA VAL A 62 -1.24 2.17 -2.62
C VAL A 62 0.26 2.44 -2.70
N ASN A 63 1.08 1.50 -3.19
CA ASN A 63 2.53 1.65 -3.25
C ASN A 63 3.04 2.38 -4.50
N SER A 64 2.24 2.44 -5.57
CA SER A 64 2.54 3.21 -6.78
C SER A 64 1.99 4.63 -6.75
N ARG A 65 1.25 5.02 -5.70
CA ARG A 65 0.68 6.37 -5.59
C ARG A 65 1.78 7.44 -5.51
N PRO A 66 1.64 8.57 -6.22
CA PRO A 66 2.53 9.72 -6.06
C PRO A 66 2.48 10.29 -4.63
N LEU A 67 3.66 10.57 -4.06
CA LEU A 67 3.87 11.31 -2.80
C LEU A 67 4.25 12.76 -3.06
N THR A 68 4.76 13.06 -4.25
CA THR A 68 5.11 14.40 -4.72
C THR A 68 4.17 14.83 -5.85
N HIS A 69 4.30 16.08 -6.25
CA HIS A 69 3.60 16.61 -7.43
C HIS A 69 3.86 15.73 -8.66
N VAL A 70 2.81 15.46 -9.43
CA VAL A 70 2.90 14.81 -10.73
C VAL A 70 2.98 15.91 -11.77
N SER A 71 4.15 16.10 -12.39
CA SER A 71 4.28 17.08 -13.46
C SER A 71 3.61 16.60 -14.74
N VAL A 72 3.15 17.56 -15.54
CA VAL A 72 2.68 17.35 -16.92
C VAL A 72 3.79 17.58 -17.95
N ASP A 73 4.91 18.18 -17.52
CA ASP A 73 6.08 18.39 -18.34
C ASP A 73 6.89 17.08 -18.38
N PRO A 74 7.18 16.50 -19.57
CA PRO A 74 7.98 15.30 -19.69
C PRO A 74 9.45 15.48 -19.31
N ASP A 75 9.96 16.72 -19.29
CA ASP A 75 11.34 17.03 -18.90
C ASP A 75 11.50 17.16 -17.37
N ASP A 76 10.39 17.27 -16.62
CA ASP A 76 10.40 17.30 -15.17
C ASP A 76 10.67 15.91 -14.56
N PRO A 77 11.28 15.86 -13.36
CA PRO A 77 11.53 14.59 -12.68
C PRO A 77 10.24 13.85 -12.35
N GLU A 78 10.29 12.52 -12.46
CA GLU A 78 9.18 11.65 -12.10
C GLU A 78 8.76 11.82 -10.62
N SER A 79 7.45 11.73 -10.36
CA SER A 79 6.92 11.80 -9.01
C SER A 79 7.42 10.64 -8.14
N ILE A 80 7.87 10.94 -6.92
CA ILE A 80 8.30 9.93 -5.96
C ILE A 80 7.06 9.16 -5.46
N THR A 81 7.19 7.85 -5.31
CA THR A 81 6.15 6.91 -4.83
C THR A 81 6.71 6.06 -3.68
N PRO A 82 5.87 5.41 -2.85
CA PRO A 82 6.36 4.47 -1.84
C PRO A 82 7.29 3.38 -2.39
N ASN A 83 7.03 2.86 -3.60
CA ASN A 83 7.88 1.87 -4.25
C ASN A 83 9.33 2.33 -4.44
N HIS A 84 9.59 3.62 -4.65
CA HIS A 84 10.96 4.14 -4.70
C HIS A 84 11.74 3.88 -3.40
N PHE A 85 11.06 3.86 -2.25
CA PHE A 85 11.68 3.56 -0.96
C PHE A 85 11.71 2.06 -0.65
N LEU A 86 10.66 1.32 -1.02
CA LEU A 86 10.53 -0.09 -0.68
C LEU A 86 11.40 -1.01 -1.55
N ILE A 87 11.49 -0.70 -2.85
CA ILE A 87 12.18 -1.55 -3.83
C ILE A 87 13.19 -0.80 -4.69
N GLY A 88 13.29 0.53 -4.56
CA GLY A 88 14.30 1.35 -5.24
C GLY A 88 13.89 1.90 -6.61
N TRP A 89 12.69 1.59 -7.10
CA TRP A 89 12.19 2.07 -8.39
C TRP A 89 10.66 2.10 -8.44
N LYS A 90 10.10 2.77 -9.44
CA LYS A 90 8.66 2.72 -9.74
C LYS A 90 8.28 1.39 -10.39
N VAL A 91 7.13 0.84 -10.01
CA VAL A 91 6.54 -0.34 -10.66
C VAL A 91 5.45 0.12 -11.62
N GLN A 92 5.63 -0.16 -12.92
CA GLN A 92 4.69 0.21 -13.97
C GLN A 92 4.01 -1.01 -14.62
N TRP A 93 4.70 -2.15 -14.68
CA TRP A 93 4.31 -3.34 -15.43
C TRP A 93 2.92 -3.90 -15.11
N LEU A 94 2.45 -3.72 -13.88
CA LEU A 94 1.15 -4.24 -13.44
C LEU A 94 -0.01 -3.43 -14.04
N VAL A 95 0.19 -2.11 -14.23
CA VAL A 95 -0.73 -1.26 -15.01
C VAL A 95 -0.72 -1.69 -16.47
N ASP A 96 0.46 -1.95 -17.02
CA ASP A 96 0.60 -2.32 -18.43
C ASP A 96 -0.03 -3.70 -18.71
N TYR A 97 0.15 -4.65 -17.79
CA TYR A 97 -0.45 -5.98 -17.84
C TYR A 97 -1.98 -5.91 -17.86
N PHE A 98 -2.60 -5.12 -16.98
CA PHE A 98 -4.06 -4.98 -16.96
C PHE A 98 -4.61 -4.12 -18.08
N SER A 99 -3.87 -3.10 -18.55
CA SER A 99 -4.27 -2.28 -19.69
C SER A 99 -4.23 -3.04 -21.02
N SER A 100 -3.53 -4.18 -21.05
CA SER A 100 -3.44 -5.07 -22.21
C SER A 100 -4.54 -6.15 -22.29
N ARG A 101 -5.42 -6.22 -21.30
CA ARG A 101 -6.60 -7.11 -21.26
C ARG A 101 -7.88 -6.34 -21.55
#